data_AF-A0A7J7RPW0-F1
#
_entry.id   AF-A0A7J7RPW0-F1
#
_cell.length_a   1.000
_cell.length_b   1.000
_cell.length_c   1.000
_cell.angle_alpha   90.00
_cell.angle_beta   90.00
_cell.angle_gamma   90.00
#
_symmetry.space_group_name_H-M   'P 1'
#
loop_
_entity.id
_entity.type
_entity.pdbx_description
1 polymer ?
#
loop_
_entity_poly.entity_id
_entity_poly.type
_entity_poly.pdbx_seq_one_letter_code
_entity_poly.pdbx_strand_id
1 'polypeptide(L)'
;MPMSLSVQSPAALTTEKDTVCLSVPAPALKLPMPGPQRAFTLQVSSDPSMYIEVENEVTAVGGVKLSRLKCNREGKEWETVLTSRILTAAGSCDVVCVACEKRMLSVFSTCGRRLLPPILLPSPISTLHCTGSYVMALTAAATLSVWDVHRQVVVVKEESLHSILAGSDMTVSQILLTQHGIPVMNLSDGKAYCFNPSLSTWNLVSDKQDSLAQCADFRSSLPPQDAMLCSGPLAIVQGRASTSGRQAARLFSVPHVVQQETTLAYLESQVAAALTLQSSHEYRHWLLLYARYLVNEGFEYRLREICKDLLGPVHYSTGSQWESTVVGLRKRELLKELLPVIGQNLRFQRLFTECQEQLDILRDK
;
A
#
# COMPACT_ATOMS: atom_id res chain seq x y z
N MET A 1 -14.85 -17.98 37.78
CA MET A 1 -13.80 -19.01 37.74
C MET A 1 -13.55 -19.37 36.29
N PRO A 2 -12.29 -19.38 35.81
CA PRO A 2 -11.99 -19.66 34.42
C PRO A 2 -11.99 -21.18 34.17
N MET A 3 -12.71 -21.63 33.14
CA MET A 3 -12.68 -23.02 32.69
C MET A 3 -11.46 -23.24 31.80
N SER A 4 -10.56 -24.12 32.25
CA SER A 4 -9.43 -24.64 31.49
C SER A 4 -9.90 -25.83 30.65
N LEU A 5 -9.81 -25.73 29.33
CA LEU A 5 -9.96 -26.85 28.40
C LEU A 5 -8.62 -27.59 28.30
N SER A 6 -8.56 -28.79 28.88
CA SER A 6 -7.45 -29.73 28.73
C SER A 6 -7.69 -30.64 27.51
N VAL A 7 -6.83 -30.56 26.51
CA VAL A 7 -6.78 -31.53 25.41
C VAL A 7 -5.69 -32.55 25.71
N GLN A 8 -6.08 -33.80 25.96
CA GLN A 8 -5.20 -34.95 26.07
C GLN A 8 -4.75 -35.40 24.67
N SER A 9 -3.45 -35.63 24.48
CA SER A 9 -2.89 -36.38 23.36
C SER A 9 -2.48 -37.79 23.83
N PRO A 10 -2.66 -38.85 23.02
CA PRO A 10 -2.08 -40.16 23.33
C PRO A 10 -0.62 -40.23 22.86
N ALA A 11 0.25 -40.71 23.73
CA ALA A 11 1.63 -41.04 23.45
C ALA A 11 1.75 -42.36 22.68
N ALA A 12 2.66 -42.40 21.72
CA ALA A 12 3.35 -43.62 21.30
C ALA A 12 4.83 -43.29 21.09
N LEU A 13 5.67 -43.92 21.92
CA LEU A 13 7.13 -43.83 21.92
C LEU A 13 7.71 -44.74 20.84
N THR A 14 8.59 -44.20 20.01
CA THR A 14 9.74 -44.95 19.47
C THR A 14 10.98 -44.06 19.54
N THR A 15 11.97 -44.59 20.24
CA THR A 15 13.26 -44.01 20.61
C THR A 15 14.19 -43.80 19.42
N GLU A 16 14.62 -42.56 19.16
CA GLU A 16 15.90 -42.28 18.49
C GLU A 16 16.58 -41.05 19.10
N LYS A 17 17.70 -41.30 19.79
CA LYS A 17 18.89 -40.46 20.03
C LYS A 17 18.67 -38.93 20.08
N ASP A 18 18.57 -38.42 21.30
CA ASP A 18 18.73 -36.99 21.63
C ASP A 18 20.05 -36.44 21.07
N THR A 19 19.94 -35.72 19.96
CA THR A 19 20.92 -34.71 19.59
C THR A 19 20.29 -33.39 19.99
N VAL A 20 20.77 -32.81 21.09
CA VAL A 20 20.40 -31.45 21.51
C VAL A 20 20.77 -30.51 20.37
N CYS A 21 19.81 -30.25 19.48
CA CYS A 21 19.94 -29.23 18.47
C CYS A 21 19.76 -27.90 19.21
N LEU A 22 20.90 -27.33 19.65
CA LEU A 22 20.96 -25.93 20.01
C LEU A 22 20.40 -25.17 18.81
N SER A 23 19.16 -24.71 18.91
CA SER A 23 18.55 -23.85 17.90
C SER A 23 19.43 -22.61 17.82
N VAL A 24 20.32 -22.58 16.83
CA VAL A 24 21.04 -21.37 16.45
C VAL A 24 19.96 -20.33 16.20
N PRO A 25 19.93 -19.18 16.92
CA PRO A 25 18.96 -18.15 16.62
C PRO A 25 19.13 -17.79 15.15
N ALA A 26 18.05 -17.92 14.38
CA ALA A 26 18.05 -17.55 12.97
C ALA A 26 18.70 -16.17 12.84
N PRO A 27 19.57 -15.95 11.84
CA PRO A 27 20.28 -14.69 11.71
C PRO A 27 19.27 -13.55 11.73
N ALA A 28 19.39 -12.67 12.74
CA ALA A 28 18.50 -11.54 12.87
C ALA A 28 18.68 -10.66 11.64
N LEU A 29 17.63 -10.54 10.83
CA LEU A 29 17.61 -9.67 9.65
C LEU A 29 17.96 -8.25 10.10
N LYS A 30 19.11 -7.76 9.66
CA LYS A 30 19.61 -6.42 9.99
C LYS A 30 19.76 -5.61 8.71
N LEU A 31 19.06 -4.49 8.68
CA LEU A 31 19.13 -3.56 7.55
C LEU A 31 20.36 -2.66 7.68
N PRO A 32 20.95 -2.20 6.56
CA PRO A 32 22.15 -1.37 6.58
C PRO A 32 21.87 -0.03 7.26
N MET A 33 22.81 0.44 8.07
CA MET A 33 22.73 1.74 8.73
C MET A 33 23.58 2.78 7.97
N PRO A 34 23.06 3.99 7.71
CA PRO A 34 23.86 5.06 7.14
C PRO A 34 25.04 5.40 8.06
N GLY A 35 26.26 5.42 7.50
CA GLY A 35 27.45 5.84 8.23
C GLY A 35 27.47 7.36 8.44
N PRO A 36 28.05 7.87 9.55
CA PRO A 36 28.14 9.31 9.78
C PRO A 36 29.06 9.97 8.75
N GLN A 37 28.58 11.03 8.12
CA GLN A 37 29.33 11.82 7.14
C GLN A 37 29.54 13.25 7.65
N ARG A 38 30.63 13.90 7.23
CA ARG A 38 30.89 15.31 7.59
C ARG A 38 29.87 16.23 6.93
N ALA A 39 29.57 16.01 5.65
CA ALA A 39 28.52 16.73 4.94
C ALA A 39 27.98 15.86 3.81
N PHE A 40 26.72 16.07 3.44
CA PHE A 40 26.11 15.45 2.26
C PHE A 40 24.95 16.29 1.73
N THR A 41 24.64 16.09 0.45
CA THR A 41 23.51 16.73 -0.23
C THR A 41 22.62 15.66 -0.82
N LEU A 42 21.31 15.82 -0.67
CA LEU A 42 20.29 14.92 -1.20
C LEU A 42 19.31 15.69 -2.07
N GLN A 43 19.09 15.23 -3.29
CA GLN A 43 17.99 15.71 -4.13
C GLN A 43 16.70 14.99 -3.73
N VAL A 44 15.72 15.76 -3.25
CA VAL A 44 14.42 15.24 -2.80
C VAL A 44 13.42 15.20 -3.95
N SER A 45 13.40 16.24 -4.78
CA SER A 45 12.50 16.38 -5.92
C SER A 45 13.23 17.09 -7.06
N SER A 46 12.95 16.67 -8.30
CA SER A 46 13.48 17.31 -9.51
C SER A 46 12.58 18.43 -10.03
N ASP A 47 11.26 18.29 -9.83
CA ASP A 47 10.26 19.24 -10.32
C ASP A 47 9.07 19.30 -9.34
N PRO A 48 8.95 20.36 -8.50
CA PRO A 48 9.89 21.46 -8.35
C PRO A 48 11.22 21.00 -7.73
N SER A 49 12.32 21.67 -8.07
CA SER A 49 13.65 21.28 -7.56
C SER A 49 13.77 21.54 -6.07
N MET A 50 14.15 20.49 -5.33
CA MET A 50 14.31 20.53 -3.89
C MET A 50 15.57 19.75 -3.48
N TYR A 51 16.47 20.42 -2.76
CA TYR A 51 17.72 19.85 -2.26
C TYR A 51 17.81 20.05 -0.75
N ILE A 52 18.30 19.04 -0.06
CA ILE A 52 18.65 19.08 1.36
C ILE A 52 20.16 19.00 1.48
N GLU A 53 20.75 19.94 2.21
CA GLU A 53 22.18 19.93 2.54
C GLU A 53 22.35 19.74 4.04
N VAL A 54 23.27 18.87 4.40
CA VAL A 54 23.59 18.54 5.79
C VAL A 54 25.07 18.77 6.00
N GLU A 55 25.40 19.49 7.06
CA GLU A 55 26.76 19.67 7.53
C GLU A 55 26.84 19.32 9.02
N ASN A 56 27.55 18.25 9.36
CA ASN A 56 27.63 17.73 10.71
C ASN A 56 28.78 18.37 11.49
N GLU A 57 28.51 18.70 12.76
CA GLU A 57 29.49 19.24 13.71
C GLU A 57 30.21 20.52 13.22
N VAL A 58 29.49 21.44 12.57
CA VAL A 58 30.05 22.68 11.99
C VAL A 58 30.50 23.70 13.03
N THR A 59 29.85 23.73 14.19
CA THR A 59 30.12 24.73 15.23
C THR A 59 29.81 24.14 16.59
N ALA A 60 30.57 24.54 17.60
CA ALA A 60 30.29 24.19 18.99
C ALA A 60 29.85 25.45 19.76
N VAL A 61 28.68 25.39 20.38
CA VAL A 61 28.16 26.47 21.24
C VAL A 61 27.93 25.89 22.62
N GLY A 62 28.59 26.44 23.64
CA GLY A 62 28.48 25.93 25.02
C GLY A 62 28.91 24.46 25.19
N GLY A 63 29.88 23.99 24.39
CA GLY A 63 30.35 22.59 24.40
C GLY A 63 29.44 21.62 23.62
N VAL A 64 28.28 22.06 23.12
CA VAL A 64 27.40 21.25 22.28
C VAL A 64 27.77 21.44 20.82
N LYS A 65 28.12 20.33 20.15
CA LYS A 65 28.34 20.31 18.71
C LYS A 65 27.01 20.40 17.98
N LEU A 66 26.93 21.32 17.01
CA LEU A 66 25.74 21.56 16.20
C LEU A 66 25.96 21.04 14.78
N SER A 67 24.94 20.37 14.26
CA SER A 67 24.81 20.00 12.85
C SER A 67 23.81 20.92 12.18
N ARG A 68 24.13 21.38 10.98
CA ARG A 68 23.30 22.27 10.17
C ARG A 68 22.48 21.46 9.17
N LEU A 69 21.21 21.79 9.07
CA LEU A 69 20.30 21.30 8.05
C LEU A 69 19.86 22.51 7.23
N LYS A 70 20.11 22.48 5.93
CA LYS A 70 19.62 23.48 4.98
C LYS A 70 18.72 22.81 3.96
N CYS A 71 17.74 23.54 3.50
CA CYS A 71 16.85 23.09 2.43
C CYS A 71 16.65 24.23 1.46
N ASN A 72 16.87 23.94 0.18
CA ASN A 72 16.59 24.85 -0.93
C ASN A 72 15.46 24.27 -1.77
N ARG A 73 14.39 25.04 -1.95
CA ARG A 73 13.28 24.71 -2.83
C ARG A 73 12.97 25.92 -3.70
N GLU A 74 13.11 25.76 -5.02
CA GLU A 74 12.81 26.82 -6.00
C GLU A 74 13.50 28.17 -5.68
N GLY A 75 14.72 28.13 -5.14
CA GLY A 75 15.48 29.33 -4.75
C GLY A 75 15.11 29.92 -3.40
N LYS A 76 14.11 29.37 -2.69
CA LYS A 76 13.84 29.70 -1.29
C LYS A 76 14.66 28.77 -0.39
N GLU A 77 15.54 29.36 0.40
CA GLU A 77 16.40 28.65 1.35
C GLU A 77 15.93 28.87 2.78
N TRP A 78 15.95 27.81 3.58
CA TRP A 78 15.89 27.89 5.02
C TRP A 78 16.94 26.99 5.66
N GLU A 79 17.32 27.32 6.88
CA GLU A 79 18.27 26.53 7.66
C GLU A 79 17.87 26.40 9.14
N THR A 80 18.31 25.32 9.76
CA THR A 80 18.16 25.07 11.19
C THR A 80 19.34 24.26 11.71
N VAL A 81 19.49 24.22 13.03
CA VAL A 81 20.51 23.41 13.70
C VAL A 81 19.91 22.26 14.51
N LEU A 82 20.66 21.18 14.63
CA LEU A 82 20.39 20.02 15.49
C LEU A 82 21.60 19.74 16.38
N THR A 83 21.36 19.19 17.57
CA THR A 83 22.40 18.94 18.60
C THR A 83 23.08 17.57 18.46
N SER A 84 22.91 16.91 17.32
CA SER A 84 23.41 15.56 17.03
C SER A 84 23.66 15.40 15.54
N ARG A 85 24.60 14.52 15.17
CA ARG A 85 24.89 14.24 13.77
C ARG A 85 23.67 13.66 13.05
N ILE A 86 23.37 14.20 11.87
CA ILE A 86 22.34 13.72 10.97
C ILE A 86 22.95 12.60 10.12
N LEU A 87 22.28 11.45 10.09
CA LEU A 87 22.71 10.24 9.39
C LEU A 87 22.09 10.15 8.00
N THR A 88 20.81 10.50 7.89
CA THR A 88 20.07 10.52 6.63
C THR A 88 18.91 11.51 6.72
N ALA A 89 18.40 11.91 5.56
CA ALA A 89 17.31 12.87 5.40
C ALA A 89 16.32 12.38 4.33
N ALA A 90 15.09 12.83 4.41
CA ALA A 90 14.09 12.68 3.36
C ALA A 90 13.17 13.90 3.35
N GLY A 91 12.46 14.12 2.25
CA GLY A 91 11.53 15.24 2.16
C GLY A 91 10.43 15.02 1.14
N SER A 92 9.47 15.94 1.15
CA SER A 92 8.35 16.00 0.22
C SER A 92 7.97 17.47 -0.03
N CYS A 93 6.89 17.69 -0.77
CA CYS A 93 6.32 19.02 -0.93
C CYS A 93 5.78 19.63 0.38
N ASP A 94 5.61 18.85 1.46
CA ASP A 94 4.99 19.30 2.72
C ASP A 94 5.97 19.31 3.90
N VAL A 95 6.94 18.39 3.93
CA VAL A 95 7.82 18.19 5.08
C VAL A 95 9.25 17.82 4.71
N VAL A 96 10.18 18.11 5.62
CA VAL A 96 11.55 17.60 5.63
C VAL A 96 11.78 16.87 6.94
N CYS A 97 12.31 15.65 6.88
CA CYS A 97 12.65 14.89 8.06
C CYS A 97 14.11 14.43 8.01
N VAL A 98 14.70 14.30 9.20
CA VAL A 98 16.08 13.87 9.37
C VAL A 98 16.16 12.87 10.51
N ALA A 99 16.90 11.79 10.28
CA ALA A 99 17.25 10.86 11.33
C ALA A 99 18.68 11.12 11.78
N CYS A 100 18.84 11.27 13.08
CA CYS A 100 20.09 11.57 13.74
C CYS A 100 20.61 10.36 14.50
N GLU A 101 21.86 10.49 14.95
CA GLU A 101 22.42 9.61 15.97
C GLU A 101 21.53 9.54 17.22
N LYS A 102 21.80 8.54 18.06
CA LYS A 102 21.00 8.26 19.26
C LYS A 102 19.53 7.91 18.96
N ARG A 103 19.24 7.50 17.72
CA ARG A 103 17.91 7.03 17.27
C ARG A 103 16.85 8.14 17.28
N MET A 104 17.23 9.39 17.02
CA MET A 104 16.30 10.52 17.05
C MET A 104 15.82 10.87 15.65
N LEU A 105 14.52 10.97 15.44
CA LEU A 105 13.88 11.45 14.21
C LEU A 105 13.31 12.85 14.45
N SER A 106 13.64 13.80 13.57
CA SER A 106 13.10 15.17 13.61
C SER A 106 12.34 15.48 12.33
N VAL A 107 11.23 16.20 12.44
CA VAL A 107 10.37 16.61 11.30
C VAL A 107 10.19 18.13 11.31
N PHE A 108 10.35 18.72 10.13
CA PHE A 108 10.29 20.16 9.86
C PHE A 108 9.29 20.46 8.74
N SER A 109 8.70 21.65 8.78
CA SER A 109 7.88 22.17 7.69
C SER A 109 8.74 22.54 6.48
N THR A 110 8.08 22.83 5.36
CA THR A 110 8.71 23.39 4.14
C THR A 110 9.45 24.71 4.36
N CYS A 111 9.20 25.42 5.46
CA CYS A 111 9.87 26.67 5.84
C CYS A 111 10.83 26.51 7.04
N GLY A 112 11.17 25.26 7.41
CA GLY A 112 12.18 24.99 8.44
C GLY A 112 11.70 25.00 9.88
N ARG A 113 10.40 25.19 10.13
CA ARG A 113 9.84 25.14 11.48
C ARG A 113 9.73 23.69 11.94
N ARG A 114 10.27 23.37 13.11
CA ARG A 114 10.08 22.06 13.76
C ARG A 114 8.59 21.81 14.02
N LEU A 115 8.08 20.67 13.54
CA LEU A 115 6.66 20.29 13.65
C LEU A 115 6.35 19.49 14.91
N LEU A 116 7.27 18.62 15.32
CA LEU A 116 7.12 17.69 16.44
C LEU A 116 8.37 17.70 17.33
N PRO A 117 8.25 17.38 18.63
CA PRO A 117 9.38 16.98 19.44
C PRO A 117 10.15 15.81 18.79
N PRO A 118 11.48 15.72 18.95
CA PRO A 118 12.26 14.61 18.41
C PRO A 118 11.71 13.24 18.84
N ILE A 119 11.41 12.38 17.88
CA ILE A 119 10.86 11.03 18.11
C ILE A 119 12.02 10.06 18.36
N LEU A 120 11.92 9.26 19.42
CA LEU A 120 12.87 8.19 19.69
C LEU A 120 12.47 6.93 18.91
N LEU A 121 13.33 6.49 17.99
CA LEU A 121 13.15 5.23 17.25
C LEU A 121 13.60 4.04 18.11
N PRO A 122 12.96 2.86 17.98
CA PRO A 122 13.31 1.68 18.77
C PRO A 122 14.73 1.17 18.45
N SER A 123 15.14 1.29 17.19
CA SER A 123 16.44 0.90 16.65
C SER A 123 17.01 2.04 15.78
N PRO A 124 18.34 2.11 15.53
CA PRO A 124 18.90 3.07 14.58
C PRO A 124 18.22 3.03 13.22
N ILE A 125 18.20 4.16 12.53
CA ILE A 125 17.58 4.29 11.22
C ILE A 125 18.36 3.48 10.17
N SER A 126 17.63 2.89 9.22
CA SER A 126 18.19 2.36 7.97
C SER A 126 17.87 3.30 6.81
N THR A 127 16.58 3.52 6.54
CA THR A 127 16.11 4.42 5.47
C THR A 127 14.93 5.28 5.93
N LEU A 128 14.80 6.45 5.30
CA LEU A 128 13.68 7.37 5.48
C LEU A 128 13.02 7.65 4.13
N HIS A 129 11.69 7.73 4.13
CA HIS A 129 10.92 8.14 2.96
C HIS A 129 9.81 9.09 3.38
N CYS A 130 9.46 10.01 2.49
CA CYS A 130 8.36 10.95 2.68
C CYS A 130 7.46 10.97 1.45
N THR A 131 6.15 11.12 1.66
CA THR A 131 5.19 11.32 0.57
C THR A 131 4.07 12.20 1.10
N GLY A 132 3.92 13.41 0.55
CA GLY A 132 3.08 14.45 1.17
C GLY A 132 3.46 14.64 2.65
N SER A 133 2.48 14.57 3.53
CA SER A 133 2.68 14.69 4.98
C SER A 133 2.99 13.37 5.71
N TYR A 134 3.17 12.27 4.98
CA TYR A 134 3.53 10.98 5.57
C TYR A 134 5.04 10.82 5.66
N VAL A 135 5.52 10.42 6.83
CA VAL A 135 6.92 10.07 7.09
C VAL A 135 7.00 8.59 7.41
N MET A 136 7.83 7.87 6.67
CA MET A 136 8.12 6.46 6.89
C MET A 136 9.56 6.27 7.33
N ALA A 137 9.76 5.55 8.43
CA ALA A 137 11.06 5.14 8.92
C ALA A 137 11.18 3.63 8.93
N LEU A 138 12.25 3.13 8.33
CA LEU A 138 12.65 1.73 8.41
C LEU A 138 13.91 1.63 9.25
N THR A 139 13.86 0.87 10.33
CA THR A 139 14.98 0.77 11.29
C THR A 139 15.91 -0.40 10.98
N ALA A 140 17.12 -0.38 11.53
CA ALA A 140 18.10 -1.46 11.39
C ALA A 140 17.61 -2.81 11.93
N ALA A 141 16.64 -2.81 12.85
CA ALA A 141 15.97 -4.01 13.37
C ALA A 141 14.84 -4.52 12.45
N ALA A 142 14.75 -3.99 11.22
CA ALA A 142 13.73 -4.34 10.25
C ALA A 142 12.30 -4.12 10.77
N THR A 143 12.09 -3.01 11.49
CA THR A 143 10.77 -2.52 11.87
C THR A 143 10.43 -1.27 11.07
N LEU A 144 9.20 -1.20 10.59
CA LEU A 144 8.67 -0.13 9.77
C LEU A 144 7.65 0.69 10.58
N SER A 145 7.74 2.01 10.48
CA SER A 145 6.75 2.92 11.06
C SER A 145 6.39 4.00 10.07
N VAL A 146 5.11 4.36 10.05
CA VAL A 146 4.58 5.46 9.23
C VAL A 146 3.77 6.38 10.12
N TRP A 147 4.04 7.68 10.02
CA TRP A 147 3.30 8.72 10.72
C TRP A 147 2.69 9.70 9.74
N ASP A 148 1.45 10.08 9.98
CA ASP A 148 0.85 11.28 9.41
C ASP A 148 1.20 12.45 10.33
N VAL A 149 2.16 13.28 9.91
CA VAL A 149 2.64 14.39 10.74
C VAL A 149 1.74 15.62 10.67
N HIS A 150 0.85 15.68 9.68
CA HIS A 150 -0.17 16.73 9.59
C HIS A 150 -1.27 16.49 10.61
N ARG A 151 -1.79 15.25 10.67
CA ARG A 151 -2.78 14.84 11.67
C ARG A 151 -2.19 14.47 13.02
N GLN A 152 -0.86 14.30 13.10
CA GLN A 152 -0.12 13.87 14.29
C GLN A 152 -0.57 12.51 14.83
N VAL A 153 -0.82 11.56 13.92
CA VAL A 153 -1.22 10.19 14.25
C VAL A 153 -0.25 9.18 13.64
N VAL A 154 -0.10 8.04 14.31
CA VAL A 154 0.59 6.89 13.75
C VAL A 154 -0.33 6.18 12.76
N VAL A 155 0.20 5.82 11.59
CA VAL A 155 -0.49 5.04 10.56
C VAL A 155 -0.06 3.58 10.64
N VAL A 156 1.25 3.33 10.75
CA VAL A 156 1.83 1.99 10.93
C VAL A 156 2.77 2.05 12.13
N LYS A 157 2.56 1.18 13.12
CA LYS A 157 3.29 1.21 14.39
C LYS A 157 4.27 0.05 14.48
N GLU A 158 5.55 0.32 14.23
CA GLU A 158 6.67 -0.58 14.51
C GLU A 158 6.51 -2.01 13.96
N GLU A 159 5.91 -2.15 12.78
CA GLU A 159 5.62 -3.44 12.16
C GLU A 159 6.89 -4.13 11.69
N SER A 160 7.04 -5.39 12.07
CA SER A 160 8.22 -6.20 11.75
C SER A 160 8.17 -6.69 10.29
N LEU A 161 9.28 -6.57 9.57
CA LEU A 161 9.41 -7.10 8.21
C LEU A 161 9.73 -8.59 8.19
N HIS A 162 9.99 -9.21 9.34
CA HIS A 162 10.31 -10.63 9.41
C HIS A 162 9.21 -11.52 8.82
N SER A 163 7.94 -11.14 8.92
CA SER A 163 6.82 -11.94 8.39
C SER A 163 6.84 -12.02 6.86
N ILE A 164 7.30 -10.98 6.17
CA ILE A 164 7.34 -10.95 4.70
C ILE A 164 8.72 -11.34 4.15
N LEU A 165 9.78 -11.21 4.96
CA LEU A 165 11.15 -11.59 4.62
C LEU A 165 11.53 -12.98 5.16
N ALA A 166 10.55 -13.76 5.65
CA ALA A 166 10.76 -15.13 6.12
C ALA A 166 11.07 -16.07 4.93
N GLY A 167 12.30 -16.01 4.43
CA GLY A 167 12.87 -16.86 3.38
C GLY A 167 14.37 -16.58 3.29
N SER A 168 15.19 -17.60 3.11
CA SER A 168 16.65 -17.52 3.36
C SER A 168 17.40 -16.49 2.51
N ASP A 169 16.83 -16.03 1.38
CA ASP A 169 17.54 -15.16 0.43
C ASP A 169 16.68 -14.03 -0.17
N MET A 170 15.60 -13.63 0.51
CA MET A 170 14.71 -12.59 -0.01
C MET A 170 15.23 -11.18 0.31
N THR A 171 15.38 -10.34 -0.71
CA THR A 171 15.77 -8.93 -0.54
C THR A 171 14.63 -8.00 -0.94
N VAL A 172 14.60 -6.81 -0.35
CA VAL A 172 13.65 -5.76 -0.74
C VAL A 172 14.21 -5.03 -1.97
N SER A 173 13.54 -5.18 -3.11
CA SER A 173 13.97 -4.59 -4.39
C SER A 173 13.53 -3.13 -4.52
N GLN A 174 12.34 -2.80 -4.01
CA GLN A 174 11.81 -1.45 -4.03
C GLN A 174 10.89 -1.22 -2.82
N ILE A 175 10.95 -0.01 -2.27
CA ILE A 175 10.03 0.46 -1.24
C ILE A 175 9.29 1.68 -1.81
N LEU A 176 7.98 1.65 -1.71
CA LEU A 176 7.10 2.74 -2.11
C LEU A 176 6.25 3.16 -0.91
N LEU A 177 6.02 4.46 -0.77
CA LEU A 177 5.03 5.02 0.14
C LEU A 177 3.96 5.70 -0.71
N THR A 178 2.70 5.29 -0.58
CA THR A 178 1.62 5.92 -1.35
C THR A 178 1.27 7.29 -0.79
N GLN A 179 0.52 8.07 -1.57
CA GLN A 179 -0.03 9.36 -1.16
C GLN A 179 -0.98 9.28 0.06
N HIS A 180 -1.44 8.07 0.42
CA HIS A 180 -2.28 7.82 1.58
C HIS A 180 -1.51 7.20 2.77
N GLY A 181 -0.17 7.16 2.69
CA GLY A 181 0.66 6.62 3.76
C GLY A 181 0.68 5.09 3.83
N ILE A 182 0.30 4.41 2.74
CA ILE A 182 0.37 2.94 2.66
C ILE A 182 1.79 2.55 2.23
N PRO A 183 2.55 1.81 3.04
CA PRO A 183 3.84 1.30 2.62
C PRO A 183 3.67 0.07 1.74
N VAL A 184 4.43 0.01 0.65
CA VAL A 184 4.48 -1.12 -0.27
C VAL A 184 5.92 -1.57 -0.42
N MET A 185 6.14 -2.87 -0.30
CA MET A 185 7.45 -3.50 -0.45
C MET A 185 7.41 -4.52 -1.57
N ASN A 186 8.24 -4.29 -2.57
CA ASN A 186 8.53 -5.24 -3.61
C ASN A 186 9.74 -6.07 -3.19
N LEU A 187 9.61 -7.38 -3.29
CA LEU A 187 10.66 -8.33 -2.96
C LEU A 187 11.36 -8.82 -4.23
N SER A 188 12.49 -9.50 -4.06
CA SER A 188 13.29 -10.03 -5.17
C SER A 188 12.65 -11.23 -5.88
N ASP A 189 11.72 -11.95 -5.24
CA ASP A 189 10.94 -13.01 -5.88
C ASP A 189 9.83 -12.49 -6.82
N GLY A 190 9.63 -11.17 -6.86
CA GLY A 190 8.58 -10.54 -7.67
C GLY A 190 7.23 -10.43 -6.96
N LYS A 191 7.15 -10.80 -5.66
CA LYS A 191 5.98 -10.50 -4.83
C LYS A 191 6.04 -9.05 -4.33
N ALA A 192 4.87 -8.48 -4.15
CA ALA A 192 4.71 -7.18 -3.52
C ALA A 192 3.67 -7.23 -2.41
N TYR A 193 4.06 -6.75 -1.25
CA TYR A 193 3.22 -6.68 -0.07
C TYR A 193 2.95 -5.22 0.27
N CYS A 194 1.72 -4.88 0.61
CA CYS A 194 1.39 -3.60 1.21
C CYS A 194 0.84 -3.81 2.62
N PHE A 195 1.00 -2.82 3.48
CA PHE A 195 0.42 -2.88 4.82
C PHE A 195 -0.88 -2.08 4.88
N ASN A 196 -1.99 -2.73 5.23
CA ASN A 196 -3.27 -2.05 5.43
C ASN A 196 -3.41 -1.58 6.89
N PRO A 197 -3.42 -0.26 7.17
CA PRO A 197 -3.52 0.27 8.53
C PRO A 197 -4.82 -0.09 9.25
N SER A 198 -5.94 -0.19 8.53
CA SER A 198 -7.25 -0.48 9.10
C SER A 198 -7.39 -1.94 9.52
N LEU A 199 -6.80 -2.86 8.73
CA LEU A 199 -6.78 -4.29 9.04
C LEU A 199 -5.58 -4.70 9.89
N SER A 200 -4.55 -3.85 9.94
CA SER A 200 -3.26 -4.14 10.58
C SER A 200 -2.59 -5.40 10.02
N THR A 201 -2.62 -5.57 8.70
CA THR A 201 -2.11 -6.77 8.02
C THR A 201 -1.21 -6.45 6.84
N TRP A 202 -0.23 -7.34 6.60
CA TRP A 202 0.47 -7.43 5.32
C TRP A 202 -0.40 -8.16 4.30
N ASN A 203 -0.68 -7.50 3.17
CA ASN A 203 -1.51 -8.03 2.09
C ASN A 203 -0.68 -8.17 0.81
N LEU A 204 -0.70 -9.35 0.19
CA LEU A 204 -0.11 -9.60 -1.11
C LEU A 204 -0.95 -8.90 -2.18
N VAL A 205 -0.36 -7.94 -2.90
CA VAL A 205 -1.04 -7.15 -3.95
C VAL A 205 -0.56 -7.44 -5.35
N SER A 206 0.61 -8.07 -5.47
CA SER A 206 1.15 -8.52 -6.75
C SER A 206 2.03 -9.73 -6.54
N ASP A 207 1.94 -10.68 -7.45
CA ASP A 207 2.90 -11.78 -7.60
C ASP A 207 3.16 -11.95 -9.10
N LYS A 208 4.38 -11.61 -9.54
CA LYS A 208 4.76 -11.69 -10.95
C LYS A 208 4.87 -13.13 -11.47
N GLN A 209 5.04 -14.09 -10.57
CA GLN A 209 5.14 -15.51 -10.92
C GLN A 209 3.76 -16.17 -10.96
N ASP A 210 2.70 -15.48 -10.53
CA ASP A 210 1.36 -16.03 -10.52
C ASP A 210 0.83 -16.25 -11.94
N SER A 211 0.40 -17.49 -12.18
CA SER A 211 -0.10 -17.97 -13.47
C SER A 211 -1.47 -17.38 -13.81
N LEU A 212 -2.23 -16.89 -12.83
CA LEU A 212 -3.56 -16.32 -13.05
C LEU A 212 -3.53 -15.12 -14.01
N ALA A 213 -2.54 -14.24 -13.85
CA ALA A 213 -2.39 -13.05 -14.68
C ALA A 213 -2.06 -13.39 -16.15
N GLN A 214 -1.42 -14.52 -16.43
CA GLN A 214 -1.08 -14.93 -17.81
C GLN A 214 -2.27 -15.55 -18.54
N CYS A 215 -3.17 -16.16 -17.78
CA CYS A 215 -4.32 -16.91 -18.30
C CYS A 215 -5.61 -16.06 -18.38
N ALA A 216 -5.66 -14.89 -17.75
CA ALA A 216 -6.84 -14.04 -17.70
C ALA A 216 -7.19 -13.41 -19.07
N ASP A 217 -8.34 -13.77 -19.63
CA ASP A 217 -8.87 -13.18 -20.88
C ASP A 217 -10.08 -12.28 -20.61
N PHE A 218 -9.80 -11.00 -20.41
CA PHE A 218 -10.80 -9.95 -20.25
C PHE A 218 -10.79 -8.96 -21.43
N ARG A 219 -10.18 -9.34 -22.56
CA ARG A 219 -9.95 -8.41 -23.68
C ARG A 219 -11.24 -7.93 -24.33
N SER A 220 -12.26 -8.78 -24.37
CA SER A 220 -13.62 -8.45 -24.82
C SER A 220 -14.30 -7.39 -23.95
N SER A 221 -13.84 -7.21 -22.71
CA SER A 221 -14.43 -6.30 -21.72
C SER A 221 -13.69 -4.95 -21.64
N LEU A 222 -12.55 -4.81 -22.33
CA LEU A 222 -11.81 -3.56 -22.46
C LEU A 222 -12.48 -2.66 -23.51
N PRO A 223 -12.80 -1.40 -23.19
CA PRO A 223 -13.32 -0.48 -24.18
C PRO A 223 -12.18 0.00 -25.10
N PRO A 224 -12.46 0.28 -26.38
CA PRO A 224 -11.45 0.57 -27.40
C PRO A 224 -10.63 1.85 -27.15
N GLN A 225 -11.05 2.73 -26.23
CA GLN A 225 -10.38 4.00 -25.90
C GLN A 225 -9.62 3.97 -24.55
N ASP A 226 -9.81 2.96 -23.68
CA ASP A 226 -9.14 2.88 -22.37
C ASP A 226 -7.79 2.14 -22.40
N ALA A 227 -7.05 2.22 -23.51
CA ALA A 227 -5.60 2.03 -23.47
C ALA A 227 -4.88 3.19 -22.74
N MET A 228 -5.60 3.89 -21.86
CA MET A 228 -5.12 4.99 -21.04
C MET A 228 -4.37 4.39 -19.86
N LEU A 229 -3.09 4.76 -19.79
CA LEU A 229 -2.13 4.39 -18.77
C LEU A 229 -2.69 4.75 -17.38
N CYS A 230 -3.36 3.81 -16.70
CA CYS A 230 -3.62 3.94 -15.27
C CYS A 230 -2.26 4.05 -14.59
N SER A 231 -1.89 5.28 -14.23
CA SER A 231 -0.68 5.58 -13.48
C SER A 231 -1.06 5.65 -12.01
N GLY A 232 -0.97 4.51 -11.33
CA GLY A 232 -1.19 4.44 -9.89
C GLY A 232 -0.21 3.47 -9.21
N PRO A 233 -0.27 3.38 -7.87
CA PRO A 233 0.62 2.51 -7.11
C PRO A 233 0.59 1.06 -7.56
N LEU A 234 -0.59 0.51 -7.90
CA LEU A 234 -0.71 -0.88 -8.32
C LEU A 234 0.00 -1.10 -9.67
N ALA A 235 -0.22 -0.22 -10.64
CA ALA A 235 0.45 -0.27 -11.93
C ALA A 235 1.98 -0.10 -11.83
N ILE A 236 2.48 0.71 -10.89
CA ILE A 236 3.93 0.84 -10.63
C ILE A 236 4.48 -0.48 -10.09
N VAL A 237 3.81 -1.07 -9.10
CA VAL A 237 4.22 -2.29 -8.41
C VAL A 237 4.21 -3.50 -9.34
N GLN A 238 3.17 -3.61 -10.17
CA GLN A 238 3.01 -4.69 -11.15
C GLN A 238 3.92 -4.50 -12.38
N GLY A 239 4.40 -3.28 -12.61
CA GLY A 239 5.17 -2.87 -13.79
C GLY A 239 4.25 -2.33 -14.89
N ARG A 240 4.64 -1.20 -15.50
CA ARG A 240 3.91 -0.57 -16.60
C ARG A 240 3.73 -1.59 -17.73
N ALA A 241 2.48 -1.95 -17.98
CA ALA A 241 2.00 -3.00 -18.89
C ALA A 241 1.96 -4.41 -18.27
N SER A 242 1.00 -4.60 -17.36
CA SER A 242 0.30 -5.89 -17.31
C SER A 242 -0.34 -6.12 -18.69
N THR A 243 0.41 -6.78 -19.57
CA THR A 243 -0.05 -7.27 -20.88
C THR A 243 -0.88 -8.55 -20.74
N SER A 244 -1.35 -8.85 -19.53
CA SER A 244 -2.11 -10.05 -19.15
C SER A 244 -3.22 -10.41 -20.14
N GLY A 245 -4.11 -9.46 -20.45
CA GLY A 245 -5.18 -9.68 -21.45
C GLY A 245 -4.70 -9.85 -22.90
N ARG A 246 -3.41 -9.60 -23.21
CA ARG A 246 -2.80 -9.85 -24.53
C ARG A 246 -2.15 -11.23 -24.63
N GLN A 247 -1.80 -11.86 -23.50
CA GLN A 247 -1.10 -13.15 -23.47
C GLN A 247 -2.06 -14.34 -23.40
N ALA A 248 -3.25 -14.16 -22.81
CA ALA A 248 -4.26 -15.22 -22.67
C ALA A 248 -4.76 -15.80 -24.02
N ALA A 249 -4.79 -14.99 -25.09
CA ALA A 249 -5.17 -15.42 -26.44
C ALA A 249 -4.25 -16.50 -27.05
N ARG A 250 -3.12 -16.83 -26.39
CA ARG A 250 -2.16 -17.86 -26.85
C ARG A 250 -2.32 -19.22 -26.17
N LEU A 251 -3.23 -19.35 -25.20
CA LEU A 251 -3.41 -20.60 -24.45
C LEU A 251 -4.49 -21.48 -25.09
N PHE A 252 -4.15 -22.13 -26.20
CA PHE A 252 -5.01 -23.13 -26.85
C PHE A 252 -5.26 -24.41 -26.03
N SER A 253 -4.66 -24.54 -24.83
CA SER A 253 -4.64 -25.78 -24.04
C SER A 253 -5.58 -25.80 -22.83
N VAL A 254 -6.23 -24.70 -22.47
CA VAL A 254 -7.04 -24.60 -21.24
C VAL A 254 -8.54 -24.61 -21.57
N PRO A 255 -9.37 -25.42 -20.88
CA PRO A 255 -10.83 -25.36 -21.05
C PRO A 255 -11.39 -23.98 -20.74
N HIS A 256 -12.37 -23.52 -21.52
CA HIS A 256 -12.98 -22.19 -21.40
C HIS A 256 -13.48 -21.88 -19.97
N VAL A 257 -14.05 -22.86 -19.28
CA VAL A 257 -14.53 -22.70 -17.89
C VAL A 257 -13.40 -22.36 -16.91
N VAL A 258 -12.25 -23.02 -17.06
CA VAL A 258 -11.07 -22.77 -16.20
C VAL A 258 -10.50 -21.38 -16.51
N GLN A 259 -10.51 -20.98 -17.78
CA GLN A 259 -10.11 -19.64 -18.20
C GLN A 259 -11.05 -18.56 -17.64
N GLN A 260 -12.37 -18.82 -17.62
CA GLN A 260 -13.35 -17.92 -17.02
C GLN A 260 -13.11 -17.72 -15.52
N GLU A 261 -12.96 -18.82 -14.76
CA GLU A 261 -12.70 -18.78 -13.32
C GLU A 261 -11.36 -18.09 -13.01
N THR A 262 -10.34 -18.35 -13.80
CA THR A 262 -9.03 -17.69 -13.68
C THR A 262 -9.12 -16.19 -13.91
N THR A 263 -9.83 -15.77 -14.97
CA THR A 263 -10.03 -14.35 -15.28
C THR A 263 -10.81 -13.66 -14.17
N LEU A 264 -11.86 -14.31 -13.65
CA LEU A 264 -12.66 -13.81 -12.55
C LEU A 264 -11.81 -13.61 -11.29
N ALA A 265 -11.04 -14.62 -10.87
CA ALA A 265 -10.16 -14.55 -9.71
C ALA A 265 -9.10 -13.45 -9.85
N TYR A 266 -8.53 -13.29 -11.05
CA TYR A 266 -7.58 -12.20 -11.34
C TYR A 266 -8.24 -10.83 -11.19
N LEU A 267 -9.42 -10.60 -11.79
CA LEU A 267 -10.11 -9.31 -11.70
C LEU A 267 -10.52 -8.98 -10.26
N GLU A 268 -11.00 -9.96 -9.48
CA GLU A 268 -11.31 -9.78 -8.05
C GLU A 268 -10.05 -9.40 -7.26
N SER A 269 -8.92 -10.07 -7.54
CA SER A 269 -7.63 -9.75 -6.93
C SER A 269 -7.17 -8.33 -7.26
N GLN A 270 -7.34 -7.87 -8.51
CA GLN A 270 -7.00 -6.51 -8.91
C GLN A 270 -7.87 -5.45 -8.21
N VAL A 271 -9.19 -5.70 -8.08
CA VAL A 271 -10.11 -4.81 -7.36
C VAL A 271 -9.72 -4.73 -5.88
N ALA A 272 -9.46 -5.87 -5.24
CA ALA A 272 -9.05 -5.94 -3.84
C ALA A 272 -7.68 -5.29 -3.60
N ALA A 273 -6.71 -5.49 -4.49
CA ALA A 273 -5.40 -4.87 -4.41
C ALA A 273 -5.48 -3.34 -4.52
N ALA A 274 -6.25 -2.83 -5.48
CA ALA A 274 -6.45 -1.39 -5.65
C ALA A 274 -7.14 -0.73 -4.45
N LEU A 275 -8.12 -1.43 -3.86
CA LEU A 275 -8.78 -1.03 -2.60
C LEU A 275 -7.79 -0.98 -1.44
N THR A 276 -6.95 -2.01 -1.29
CA THR A 276 -5.97 -2.11 -0.19
C THR A 276 -4.89 -1.03 -0.30
N LEU A 277 -4.45 -0.71 -1.51
CA LEU A 277 -3.52 0.40 -1.79
C LEU A 277 -4.16 1.79 -1.64
N GLN A 278 -5.47 1.85 -1.42
CA GLN A 278 -6.27 3.07 -1.39
C GLN A 278 -6.11 3.91 -2.67
N SER A 279 -6.00 3.24 -3.82
CA SER A 279 -5.88 3.90 -5.12
C SER A 279 -7.24 4.08 -5.77
N SER A 280 -7.81 5.29 -5.65
CA SER A 280 -9.18 5.58 -6.08
C SER A 280 -9.41 5.34 -7.58
N HIS A 281 -8.52 5.87 -8.43
CA HIS A 281 -8.62 5.74 -9.88
C HIS A 281 -8.43 4.29 -10.35
N GLU A 282 -7.49 3.55 -9.76
CA GLU A 282 -7.27 2.14 -10.10
C GLU A 282 -8.44 1.27 -9.62
N TYR A 283 -8.98 1.53 -8.42
CA TYR A 283 -10.14 0.82 -7.91
C TYR A 283 -11.35 1.00 -8.84
N ARG A 284 -11.64 2.24 -9.24
CA ARG A 284 -12.71 2.54 -10.21
C ARG A 284 -12.49 1.82 -11.54
N HIS A 285 -11.27 1.88 -12.10
CA HIS A 285 -10.95 1.22 -13.36
C HIS A 285 -11.17 -0.29 -13.31
N TRP A 286 -10.58 -0.97 -12.31
CA TRP A 286 -10.70 -2.42 -12.15
C TRP A 286 -12.12 -2.86 -11.80
N LEU A 287 -12.86 -2.08 -11.01
CA LEU A 287 -14.26 -2.37 -10.67
C LEU A 287 -15.17 -2.31 -11.90
N LEU A 288 -15.03 -1.26 -12.72
CA LEU A 288 -15.78 -1.13 -13.97
C LEU A 288 -15.46 -2.30 -14.91
N LEU A 289 -14.18 -2.65 -15.06
CA LEU A 289 -13.75 -3.76 -15.90
C LEU A 289 -14.27 -5.12 -15.41
N TYR A 290 -14.21 -5.36 -14.09
CA TYR A 290 -14.77 -6.54 -13.46
C TYR A 290 -16.27 -6.65 -13.68
N ALA A 291 -17.02 -5.56 -13.49
CA ALA A 291 -18.45 -5.57 -13.74
C ALA A 291 -18.81 -5.78 -15.22
N ARG A 292 -18.04 -5.20 -16.17
CA ARG A 292 -18.20 -5.50 -17.60
C ARG A 292 -18.04 -7.00 -17.87
N TYR A 293 -17.02 -7.62 -17.27
CA TYR A 293 -16.78 -9.04 -17.37
C TYR A 293 -17.94 -9.88 -16.80
N LEU A 294 -18.45 -9.53 -15.61
CA LEU A 294 -19.61 -10.21 -15.02
C LEU A 294 -20.87 -10.11 -15.90
N VAL A 295 -21.08 -8.97 -16.55
CA VAL A 295 -22.20 -8.75 -17.47
C VAL A 295 -22.04 -9.57 -18.76
N ASN A 296 -20.83 -9.66 -19.30
CA ASN A 296 -20.54 -10.42 -20.53
C ASN A 296 -20.70 -11.93 -20.32
N GLU A 297 -20.16 -12.46 -19.22
CA GLU A 297 -20.21 -13.89 -18.89
C GLU A 297 -21.53 -14.32 -18.22
N GLY A 298 -22.32 -13.37 -17.71
CA GLY A 298 -23.63 -13.64 -17.14
C GLY A 298 -23.63 -14.06 -15.66
N PHE A 299 -22.67 -13.58 -14.86
CA PHE A 299 -22.56 -13.86 -13.42
C PHE A 299 -23.50 -12.99 -12.56
N GLU A 300 -24.77 -13.36 -12.49
CA GLU A 300 -25.81 -12.55 -11.82
C GLU A 300 -25.59 -12.32 -10.32
N TYR A 301 -25.26 -13.36 -9.56
CA TYR A 301 -25.20 -13.26 -8.09
C TYR A 301 -24.13 -12.28 -7.61
N ARG A 302 -22.92 -12.35 -8.18
CA ARG A 302 -21.81 -11.44 -7.88
C ARG A 302 -22.14 -10.01 -8.32
N LEU A 303 -22.74 -9.84 -9.51
CA LEU A 303 -23.15 -8.51 -9.99
C LEU A 303 -24.20 -7.87 -9.07
N ARG A 304 -25.19 -8.65 -8.64
CA ARG A 304 -26.24 -8.18 -7.70
C ARG A 304 -25.65 -7.82 -6.34
N GLU A 305 -24.69 -8.58 -5.84
CA GLU A 305 -23.96 -8.27 -4.60
C GLU A 305 -23.26 -6.91 -4.69
N ILE A 306 -22.52 -6.66 -5.77
CA ILE A 306 -21.85 -5.38 -6.03
C ILE A 306 -22.87 -4.24 -6.10
N CYS A 307 -23.95 -4.39 -6.86
CA CYS A 307 -25.00 -3.37 -6.97
C CYS A 307 -25.61 -3.04 -5.60
N LYS A 308 -25.86 -4.07 -4.77
CA LYS A 308 -26.42 -3.90 -3.43
C LYS A 308 -25.44 -3.16 -2.50
N ASP A 309 -24.15 -3.52 -2.52
CA ASP A 309 -23.14 -2.81 -1.73
C ASP A 309 -22.98 -1.35 -2.19
N LEU A 310 -23.01 -1.09 -3.50
CA LEU A 310 -22.83 0.27 -4.03
C LEU A 310 -24.04 1.19 -3.80
N LEU A 311 -25.25 0.61 -3.78
CA LEU A 311 -26.47 1.37 -3.54
C LEU A 311 -26.63 1.76 -2.06
N GLY A 312 -26.38 0.79 -1.17
CA GLY A 312 -26.62 0.92 0.25
C GLY A 312 -28.10 0.85 0.64
N PRO A 313 -28.42 1.08 1.92
CA PRO A 313 -29.78 1.13 2.40
C PRO A 313 -30.53 2.33 1.80
N VAL A 314 -31.73 2.10 1.29
CA VAL A 314 -32.62 3.14 0.76
C VAL A 314 -33.27 3.96 1.90
N HIS A 315 -33.32 3.39 3.11
CA HIS A 315 -33.91 3.99 4.30
C HIS A 315 -32.84 4.05 5.40
N TYR A 316 -32.54 5.24 5.92
CA TYR A 316 -31.65 5.41 7.08
C TYR A 316 -32.30 4.72 8.28
N SER A 317 -31.86 3.48 8.55
CA SER A 317 -32.09 2.82 9.82
C SER A 317 -30.91 3.18 10.71
N THR A 318 -31.18 3.58 11.95
CA THR A 318 -30.24 4.10 12.96
C THR A 318 -29.15 3.11 13.41
N GLY A 319 -28.95 2.01 12.67
CA GLY A 319 -27.93 0.98 12.88
C GLY A 319 -27.30 0.42 11.59
N SER A 320 -27.49 1.06 10.43
CA SER A 320 -26.79 0.61 9.21
C SER A 320 -25.33 1.06 9.23
N GLN A 321 -24.40 0.09 9.22
CA GLN A 321 -22.95 0.30 9.12
C GLN A 321 -22.49 0.60 7.68
N TRP A 322 -23.40 0.98 6.79
CA TRP A 322 -23.06 1.21 5.39
C TRP A 322 -22.35 2.55 5.20
N GLU A 323 -21.15 2.48 4.63
CA GLU A 323 -20.37 3.66 4.26
C GLU A 323 -20.73 4.14 2.86
N SER A 324 -21.06 5.43 2.72
CA SER A 324 -21.44 6.04 1.43
C SER A 324 -20.27 6.22 0.45
N THR A 325 -19.03 6.07 0.94
CA THR A 325 -17.81 6.31 0.19
C THR A 325 -16.87 5.12 0.28
N VAL A 326 -16.17 4.82 -0.82
CA VAL A 326 -15.12 3.80 -0.88
C VAL A 326 -13.90 4.43 -1.56
N VAL A 327 -12.74 4.41 -0.89
CA VAL A 327 -11.50 5.04 -1.38
C VAL A 327 -11.72 6.50 -1.84
N GLY A 328 -12.54 7.26 -1.11
CA GLY A 328 -12.87 8.65 -1.45
C GLY A 328 -13.84 8.85 -2.61
N LEU A 329 -14.33 7.78 -3.24
CA LEU A 329 -15.36 7.82 -4.29
C LEU A 329 -16.74 7.55 -3.70
N ARG A 330 -17.78 8.23 -4.20
CA ARG A 330 -19.15 7.94 -3.77
C ARG A 330 -19.64 6.65 -4.42
N LYS A 331 -20.04 5.68 -3.60
CA LYS A 331 -20.47 4.35 -4.07
C LYS A 331 -21.62 4.44 -5.09
N ARG A 332 -22.57 5.35 -4.86
CA ARG A 332 -23.72 5.58 -5.77
C ARG A 332 -23.33 6.22 -7.11
N GLU A 333 -22.23 6.97 -7.17
CA GLU A 333 -21.70 7.50 -8.43
C GLU A 333 -21.07 6.38 -9.25
N LEU A 334 -20.32 5.47 -8.60
CA LEU A 334 -19.83 4.25 -9.24
C LEU A 334 -20.97 3.38 -9.79
N LEU A 335 -22.06 3.23 -9.03
CA LEU A 335 -23.23 2.50 -9.50
C LEU A 335 -23.84 3.14 -10.76
N LYS A 336 -23.97 4.47 -10.81
CA LYS A 336 -24.47 5.17 -12.01
C LYS A 336 -23.61 4.94 -13.25
N GLU A 337 -22.30 4.77 -13.08
CA GLU A 337 -21.39 4.44 -14.18
C GLU A 337 -21.49 2.98 -14.63
N LEU A 338 -21.87 2.09 -13.72
CA LEU A 338 -22.05 0.66 -13.99
C LEU A 338 -23.37 0.36 -14.71
N LEU A 339 -24.43 1.11 -14.41
CA LEU A 339 -25.77 0.87 -14.96
C LEU A 339 -25.82 0.83 -16.49
N PRO A 340 -25.18 1.76 -17.24
CA PRO A 340 -25.12 1.67 -18.70
C PRO A 340 -24.51 0.36 -19.22
N VAL A 341 -23.54 -0.22 -18.50
CA VAL A 341 -22.93 -1.50 -18.87
C VAL A 341 -23.91 -2.63 -18.62
N ILE A 342 -24.58 -2.63 -17.46
CA ILE A 342 -25.58 -3.65 -17.10
C ILE A 342 -26.76 -3.63 -18.07
N GLY A 343 -27.22 -2.43 -18.45
CA GLY A 343 -28.36 -2.22 -19.34
C GLY A 343 -28.12 -2.65 -20.80
N GLN A 344 -26.86 -2.79 -21.23
CA GLN A 344 -26.53 -3.30 -22.58
C GLN A 344 -26.91 -4.77 -22.76
N ASN A 345 -27.02 -5.54 -21.66
CA ASN A 345 -27.36 -6.96 -21.71
C ASN A 345 -28.81 -7.18 -21.28
N LEU A 346 -29.62 -7.73 -22.19
CA LEU A 346 -31.05 -8.01 -21.98
C LEU A 346 -31.30 -8.91 -20.75
N ARG A 347 -30.35 -9.79 -20.40
CA ARG A 347 -30.45 -10.68 -19.23
C ARG A 347 -30.55 -9.93 -17.91
N PHE A 348 -29.96 -8.73 -17.83
CA PHE A 348 -29.88 -7.95 -16.60
C PHE A 348 -30.84 -6.76 -16.55
N GLN A 349 -31.80 -6.66 -17.48
CA GLN A 349 -32.78 -5.57 -17.51
C GLN A 349 -33.53 -5.41 -16.18
N ARG A 350 -33.94 -6.52 -15.55
CA ARG A 350 -34.63 -6.47 -14.25
C ARG A 350 -33.76 -5.85 -13.15
N LEU A 351 -32.48 -6.26 -13.09
CA LEU A 351 -31.53 -5.72 -12.11
C LEU A 351 -31.25 -4.23 -12.38
N PHE A 352 -31.12 -3.85 -13.65
CA PHE A 352 -30.96 -2.46 -14.07
C PHE A 352 -32.14 -1.60 -13.61
N THR A 353 -33.38 -2.01 -13.90
CA THR A 353 -34.59 -1.27 -13.52
C THR A 353 -34.68 -1.13 -12.00
N GLU A 354 -34.45 -2.21 -11.24
CA GLU A 354 -34.47 -2.20 -9.77
C GLU A 354 -33.46 -1.19 -9.19
N CYS A 355 -32.22 -1.21 -9.68
CA CYS A 355 -31.18 -0.29 -9.21
C CYS A 355 -31.45 1.17 -9.62
N GLN A 356 -31.97 1.39 -10.83
CA GLN A 356 -32.30 2.71 -11.35
C GLN A 356 -33.44 3.34 -10.54
N GLU A 357 -34.54 2.61 -10.32
CA GLU A 357 -35.67 3.07 -9.51
C GLU A 357 -35.22 3.45 -8.08
N GLN A 358 -34.40 2.61 -7.44
CA GLN A 358 -33.91 2.88 -6.10
C GLN A 358 -32.97 4.08 -6.03
N LEU A 359 -32.16 4.32 -7.07
CA LEU A 359 -31.34 5.52 -7.16
C LEU A 359 -32.15 6.78 -7.39
N ASP A 360 -33.22 6.71 -8.18
CA ASP A 360 -34.09 7.85 -8.47
C ASP A 360 -34.88 8.26 -7.22
N ILE A 361 -35.40 7.31 -6.44
CA ILE A 361 -36.04 7.56 -5.13
C ILE A 361 -35.09 8.31 -4.17
N LEU A 362 -33.80 8.02 -4.26
CA LEU A 362 -32.77 8.65 -3.41
C LEU A 362 -32.29 10.00 -3.94
N ARG A 363 -32.66 10.38 -5.17
CA ARG A 363 -32.38 11.69 -5.77
C ARG A 363 -33.43 12.73 -5.42
N ASP A 364 -34.66 12.26 -5.19
CA ASP A 364 -35.82 13.10 -4.84
C ASP A 364 -35.91 13.41 -3.33
N LYS A 365 -34.91 12.99 -2.55
CA LYS A 365 -34.71 13.33 -1.12
C LYS A 365 -33.44 14.14 -0.96
#